data_AF-A0AAW7M077-F1
#
_entry.id   AF-A0AAW7M077-F1
#
_cell.length_a   1.000
_cell.length_b   1.000
_cell.length_c   1.000
_cell.angle_alpha   90.00
_cell.angle_beta   90.00
_cell.angle_gamma   90.00
#
_symmetry.space_group_name_H-M   'P 1'
#
loop_
_entity.id
_entity.type
_entity.pdbx_description
1 polymer ?
#
loop_
_entity_poly.entity_id
_entity_poly.type
_entity_poly.pdbx_seq_one_letter_code
_entity_poly.pdbx_strand_id
1 'polypeptide(L)'
;MSKLIPLILSASLSFGASAASTSNTIGQVYGIAEPDALAEIEQRVRAVDWSKELNKNRDSWATFQGVPLPVSKKTQTRTHVPFYTSLIDVPDKDGKVLYPKGYTFNPLQFVHLPQRIVVISPGQEEWLKSNVKSTDMVLYTHGDVIKKSESLDRPAFILDKSLQQRLDIKVTPTIVSQEGTHLVINEYEWNPDTKRSTAMLRSLSADMLSATSDLLSTALGAIIPAAHAECKSTFINPVTDIGWSCIFPMRIAGVQIVGGEETPGKVNSPVCVCTGGTIPKIGLRTSFWEPKRIIDTVSDPYCMMPLGTTLNSPKPGTLSGGLDENGSSKRAFQQTHYYIFPAWKILDMFYDIPCLDDEGFDVAMMTEILPQWNNDILSLIINPEALLFANPISTITCSADSVAASFGMPLNVLFWCMGSWGNAYPLSGSITSTDYVEANAGIAARTIYMMGRLGLLWNTSADGCYRELAPIWRKDRFKLQMMRPARSTACLPIGREGLLWTGGKHDPRKDNFMWMMFEKKDCCVSYSGSPL
;
A
#
# COMPACT_ATOMS: atom_id res chain seq x y z
N MET A 1 -12.30 -84.78 -26.97
CA MET A 1 -12.00 -86.00 -26.19
C MET A 1 -10.51 -86.25 -26.38
N SER A 2 -9.55 -86.29 -25.43
CA SER A 2 -9.49 -86.53 -23.98
C SER A 2 -8.11 -85.97 -23.51
N LYS A 3 -8.00 -84.82 -22.82
CA LYS A 3 -7.90 -84.58 -21.36
C LYS A 3 -6.82 -85.36 -20.54
N LEU A 4 -5.77 -84.62 -20.18
CA LEU A 4 -5.32 -84.32 -18.80
C LEU A 4 -4.81 -85.46 -17.89
N ILE A 5 -3.62 -86.02 -18.17
CA ILE A 5 -2.76 -86.69 -17.16
C ILE A 5 -1.31 -86.62 -17.68
N PRO A 6 -0.50 -85.57 -17.39
CA PRO A 6 0.55 -85.74 -16.37
C PRO A 6 1.06 -84.39 -15.80
N LEU A 7 0.57 -83.91 -14.65
CA LEU A 7 1.17 -82.75 -13.99
C LEU A 7 0.90 -82.69 -12.48
N ILE A 8 0.83 -83.84 -11.79
CA ILE A 8 0.45 -83.87 -10.36
C ILE A 8 1.47 -84.58 -9.44
N LEU A 9 2.53 -85.23 -9.94
CA LEU A 9 3.49 -85.94 -9.07
C LEU A 9 4.96 -85.66 -9.42
N SER A 10 5.44 -84.42 -9.19
CA SER A 10 6.89 -84.10 -9.07
C SER A 10 7.17 -82.61 -8.76
N ALA A 11 6.53 -82.05 -7.73
CA ALA A 11 7.05 -80.84 -7.06
C ALA A 11 6.47 -80.65 -5.66
N SER A 12 6.21 -81.74 -4.94
CA SER A 12 6.05 -81.73 -3.49
C SER A 12 7.44 -81.72 -2.85
N LEU A 13 8.11 -80.55 -2.79
CA LEU A 13 9.25 -80.22 -1.90
C LEU A 13 9.81 -78.83 -2.21
N SER A 14 9.10 -77.79 -1.75
CA SER A 14 9.71 -76.51 -1.33
C SER A 14 8.66 -75.65 -0.62
N PHE A 15 8.17 -76.19 0.50
CA PHE A 15 7.67 -75.36 1.60
C PHE A 15 8.89 -74.75 2.30
N GLY A 16 9.00 -73.42 2.32
CA GLY A 16 10.01 -72.74 3.12
C GLY A 16 10.28 -71.30 2.68
N ALA A 17 10.11 -70.37 3.63
CA ALA A 17 10.49 -68.96 3.59
C ALA A 17 9.63 -67.99 2.76
N SER A 18 8.38 -67.79 3.20
CA SER A 18 7.86 -66.41 3.20
C SER A 18 8.60 -65.64 4.29
N ALA A 19 9.57 -64.81 3.92
CA ALA A 19 10.13 -63.82 4.83
C ALA A 19 9.07 -62.73 5.07
N ALA A 20 8.16 -62.98 6.01
CA ALA A 20 7.41 -61.90 6.62
C ALA A 20 8.37 -61.15 7.53
N SER A 21 8.84 -59.98 7.11
CA SER A 21 9.49 -59.05 8.02
C SER A 21 8.45 -58.60 9.05
N THR A 22 8.43 -59.26 10.21
CA THR A 22 7.70 -58.76 11.37
C THR A 22 8.44 -57.51 11.83
N SER A 23 8.02 -56.35 11.32
CA SER A 23 8.27 -55.07 11.95
C SER A 23 7.60 -55.11 13.32
N ASN A 24 8.36 -55.50 14.34
CA ASN A 24 7.95 -55.33 15.72
C ASN A 24 7.94 -53.82 16.00
N THR A 25 6.77 -53.21 15.96
CA THR A 25 6.57 -51.83 16.41
C THR A 25 6.72 -51.82 17.93
N ILE A 26 7.93 -51.53 18.42
CA ILE A 26 8.24 -51.38 19.84
C ILE A 26 7.80 -49.95 20.24
N GLY A 27 6.49 -49.75 20.41
CA GLY A 27 5.93 -48.50 20.89
C GLY A 27 4.47 -48.27 20.47
N GLN A 28 3.65 -47.77 21.39
CA GLN A 28 2.32 -47.24 21.07
C GLN A 28 2.50 -45.98 20.21
N VAL A 29 2.30 -46.09 18.90
CA VAL A 29 2.25 -44.92 18.01
C VAL A 29 0.86 -44.32 18.15
N TYR A 30 0.75 -43.25 18.92
CA TYR A 30 -0.43 -42.39 18.87
C TYR A 30 -0.38 -41.62 17.55
N GLY A 31 -1.49 -41.57 16.81
CA GLY A 31 -1.62 -40.59 15.74
C GLY A 31 -1.51 -39.21 16.39
N ILE A 32 -0.51 -38.42 16.01
CA ILE A 32 -0.44 -37.02 16.40
C ILE A 32 -1.60 -36.34 15.67
N ALA A 33 -2.75 -36.26 16.34
CA ALA A 33 -3.93 -35.52 15.91
C ALA A 33 -3.87 -34.13 16.53
N GLU A 34 -2.75 -33.44 16.31
CA GLU A 34 -2.73 -31.99 16.52
C GLU A 34 -3.82 -31.42 15.60
N PRO A 35 -4.75 -30.60 16.13
CA PRO A 35 -5.61 -29.79 15.28
C PRO A 35 -4.72 -29.12 14.24
N ASP A 36 -5.15 -29.09 12.98
CA ASP A 36 -4.43 -28.36 11.94
C ASP A 36 -4.11 -26.96 12.48
N ALA A 37 -2.82 -26.64 12.61
CA ALA A 37 -2.37 -25.37 13.18
C ALA A 37 -3.03 -24.19 12.46
N LEU A 38 -3.34 -24.35 11.16
CA LEU A 38 -4.10 -23.37 10.40
C LEU A 38 -5.55 -23.24 10.89
N ALA A 39 -6.23 -24.35 11.16
CA ALA A 39 -7.59 -24.35 11.69
C ALA A 39 -7.65 -23.73 13.10
N GLU A 40 -6.64 -23.97 13.93
CA GLU A 40 -6.53 -23.34 15.25
C GLU A 40 -6.26 -21.83 15.16
N ILE A 41 -5.35 -21.41 14.28
CA ILE A 41 -5.10 -19.98 14.01
C ILE A 41 -6.37 -19.33 13.46
N GLU A 42 -7.04 -19.93 12.49
CA GLU A 42 -8.31 -19.43 11.95
C GLU A 42 -9.37 -19.29 13.04
N GLN A 43 -9.51 -20.28 13.93
CA GLN A 43 -10.48 -20.23 15.02
C GLN A 43 -10.15 -19.11 16.03
N ARG A 44 -8.88 -18.96 16.41
CA ARG A 44 -8.41 -17.90 17.31
C ARG A 44 -8.60 -16.51 16.70
N VAL A 45 -8.29 -16.35 15.42
CA VAL A 45 -8.45 -15.10 14.67
C VAL A 45 -9.92 -14.73 14.48
N ARG A 46 -10.80 -15.69 14.18
CA ARG A 46 -12.26 -15.47 14.09
C ARG A 46 -12.88 -15.13 15.44
N ALA A 47 -12.29 -15.58 16.55
CA ALA A 47 -12.75 -15.26 17.90
C ALA A 47 -12.41 -13.83 18.33
N VAL A 48 -11.52 -13.13 17.62
CA VAL A 48 -11.16 -11.73 17.89
C VAL A 48 -12.08 -10.78 17.13
N ASP A 49 -12.69 -9.85 17.86
CA ASP A 49 -13.41 -8.72 17.26
C ASP A 49 -12.40 -7.67 16.77
N TRP A 50 -11.95 -7.84 15.52
CA TRP A 50 -10.99 -6.93 14.89
C TRP A 50 -11.50 -5.49 14.80
N SER A 51 -12.81 -5.27 14.67
CA SER A 51 -13.35 -3.90 14.65
C SER A 51 -13.10 -3.20 15.98
N LYS A 52 -13.34 -3.90 17.09
CA LYS A 52 -13.09 -3.38 18.44
C LYS A 52 -11.60 -3.21 18.74
N GLU A 53 -10.76 -4.15 18.35
CA GLU A 53 -9.31 -4.05 18.58
C GLU A 53 -8.67 -2.95 17.74
N LEU A 54 -9.03 -2.82 16.46
CA LEU A 54 -8.50 -1.77 15.60
C LEU A 54 -8.99 -0.39 15.99
N ASN A 55 -10.17 -0.27 16.62
CA ASN A 55 -10.65 1.00 17.14
C ASN A 55 -10.00 1.41 18.46
N LYS A 56 -9.35 0.49 19.17
CA LYS A 56 -8.55 0.80 20.36
C LYS A 56 -7.19 1.34 19.92
N ASN A 57 -6.73 2.41 20.58
CA ASN A 57 -5.38 2.99 20.41
C ASN A 57 -5.01 3.43 18.98
N ARG A 58 -5.98 3.82 18.14
CA ARG A 58 -5.71 4.33 16.77
C ARG A 58 -4.72 5.48 16.72
N ASP A 59 -4.71 6.36 17.72
CA ASP A 59 -3.73 7.45 17.82
C ASP A 59 -2.28 6.98 17.80
N SER A 60 -2.00 5.71 18.12
CA SER A 60 -0.66 5.13 18.12
C SER A 60 -0.20 4.61 16.76
N TRP A 61 -1.11 4.41 15.80
CA TRP A 61 -0.74 3.85 14.49
C TRP A 61 0.15 4.82 13.72
N ALA A 62 1.14 4.28 13.01
CA ALA A 62 2.07 5.07 12.20
C ALA A 62 1.35 6.04 11.24
N THR A 63 0.20 5.60 10.70
CA THR A 63 -0.67 6.36 9.80
C THR A 63 -1.18 7.68 10.39
N PHE A 64 -1.33 7.83 11.71
CA PHE A 64 -1.86 9.04 12.37
C PHE A 64 -0.80 9.94 13.03
N GLN A 65 0.49 9.58 12.95
CA GLN A 65 1.55 10.29 13.68
C GLN A 65 1.84 11.70 13.13
N GLY A 66 1.46 11.99 11.88
CA GLY A 66 1.49 13.33 11.28
C GLY A 66 2.80 14.12 11.47
N VAL A 67 2.70 15.46 11.45
CA VAL A 67 3.80 16.38 11.77
C VAL A 67 3.31 17.40 12.81
N PRO A 68 3.64 17.21 14.11
CA PRO A 68 3.34 18.19 15.14
C PRO A 68 4.04 19.53 14.82
N LEU A 69 3.28 20.62 14.85
CA LEU A 69 3.77 21.97 14.60
C LEU A 69 3.54 22.86 15.83
N PRO A 70 4.43 23.84 16.07
CA PRO A 70 4.23 24.83 17.13
C PRO A 70 3.04 25.75 16.82
N VAL A 71 2.45 26.31 17.88
CA VAL A 71 1.38 27.31 17.73
C VAL A 71 1.97 28.68 17.34
N SER A 72 1.25 29.44 16.53
CA SER A 72 1.69 30.78 16.12
C SER A 72 1.54 31.79 17.26
N LYS A 73 2.57 32.61 17.47
CA LYS A 73 2.60 33.68 18.48
C LYS A 73 2.13 35.04 17.96
N LYS A 74 1.93 35.18 16.65
CA LYS A 74 1.52 36.44 16.02
C LYS A 74 0.75 36.17 14.73
N THR A 75 -0.20 37.05 14.42
CA THR A 75 -0.88 37.00 13.12
C THR A 75 0.02 37.61 12.06
N GLN A 76 0.33 36.86 11.01
CA GLN A 76 1.14 37.34 9.90
C GLN A 76 0.77 36.65 8.59
N THR A 77 1.04 37.34 7.47
CA THR A 77 0.90 36.80 6.13
C THR A 77 2.29 36.72 5.49
N ARG A 78 2.59 35.58 4.87
CA ARG A 78 3.82 35.39 4.08
C ARG A 78 3.50 34.77 2.73
N THR A 79 4.40 34.97 1.79
CA THR A 79 4.32 34.35 0.47
C THR A 79 5.37 33.26 0.34
N HIS A 80 5.05 32.20 -0.41
CA HIS A 80 5.97 31.11 -0.70
C HIS A 80 5.81 30.63 -2.14
N VAL A 81 6.92 30.37 -2.82
CA VAL A 81 6.92 29.74 -4.15
C VAL A 81 7.60 28.38 -4.03
N PRO A 82 6.87 27.28 -4.27
CA PRO A 82 7.42 25.95 -4.12
C PRO A 82 8.21 25.56 -5.38
N PHE A 83 9.39 26.15 -5.59
CA PHE A 83 10.25 25.77 -6.71
C PHE A 83 10.60 24.28 -6.64
N TYR A 84 10.71 23.65 -7.81
CA TYR A 84 11.23 22.30 -7.95
C TYR A 84 12.47 22.32 -8.81
N THR A 85 13.46 21.50 -8.46
CA THR A 85 14.69 21.32 -9.23
C THR A 85 14.85 19.85 -9.60
N SER A 86 14.97 19.55 -10.89
CA SER A 86 15.11 18.18 -11.38
C SER A 86 16.38 17.52 -10.84
N LEU A 87 16.25 16.32 -10.27
CA LEU A 87 17.37 15.56 -9.71
C LEU A 87 18.08 14.68 -10.76
N ILE A 88 17.45 14.50 -11.91
CA ILE A 88 17.90 13.62 -13.00
C ILE A 88 17.77 14.32 -14.35
N ASP A 89 18.50 13.81 -15.34
CA ASP A 89 18.25 14.12 -16.73
C ASP A 89 16.98 13.40 -17.18
N VAL A 90 16.07 14.13 -17.82
CA VAL A 90 14.84 13.57 -18.40
C VAL A 90 15.07 13.38 -19.90
N PRO A 91 15.29 12.15 -20.39
CA PRO A 91 15.50 11.89 -21.80
C PRO A 91 14.18 11.84 -22.59
N ASP A 92 14.26 12.20 -23.86
CA ASP A 92 13.27 11.92 -24.91
C ASP A 92 13.35 10.43 -25.33
N LYS A 93 12.40 9.97 -26.14
CA LYS A 93 12.37 8.64 -26.78
C LYS A 93 13.65 8.30 -27.55
N ASP A 94 14.36 9.30 -28.07
CA ASP A 94 15.60 9.16 -28.83
C ASP A 94 16.87 9.30 -27.94
N GLY A 95 16.71 9.40 -26.62
CA GLY A 95 17.82 9.55 -25.66
C GLY A 95 18.36 10.98 -25.53
N LYS A 96 17.76 11.97 -26.20
CA LYS A 96 18.11 13.40 -26.07
C LYS A 96 17.52 13.97 -24.78
N VAL A 97 18.31 14.67 -23.98
CA VAL A 97 17.83 15.27 -22.72
C VAL A 97 16.85 16.42 -23.00
N LEU A 98 15.59 16.27 -22.57
CA LEU A 98 14.54 17.29 -22.61
C LEU A 98 14.69 18.30 -21.47
N TYR A 99 14.85 17.78 -20.24
CA TYR A 99 15.08 18.59 -19.05
C TYR A 99 16.37 18.11 -18.39
N PRO A 100 17.42 18.94 -18.33
CA PRO A 100 18.66 18.56 -17.69
C PRO A 100 18.49 18.50 -16.17
N LYS A 101 19.33 17.68 -15.52
CA LYS A 101 19.53 17.73 -14.08
C LYS A 101 19.85 19.16 -13.65
N GLY A 102 19.16 19.65 -12.63
CA GLY A 102 19.28 21.03 -12.18
C GLY A 102 18.28 22.00 -12.82
N TYR A 103 17.44 21.55 -13.77
CA TYR A 103 16.35 22.39 -14.29
C TYR A 103 15.38 22.76 -13.18
N THR A 104 15.21 24.06 -12.93
CA THR A 104 14.32 24.59 -11.89
C THR A 104 13.10 25.27 -12.49
N PHE A 105 11.91 24.97 -11.98
CA PHE A 105 10.68 25.64 -12.39
C PHE A 105 9.69 25.81 -11.23
N ASN A 106 8.69 26.66 -11.42
CA ASN A 106 7.60 26.88 -10.47
C ASN A 106 6.35 26.09 -10.90
N PRO A 107 5.95 25.04 -10.16
CA PRO A 107 4.79 24.22 -10.51
C PRO A 107 3.47 24.99 -10.49
N LEU A 108 3.37 26.05 -9.69
CA LEU A 108 2.16 26.89 -9.63
C LEU A 108 1.90 27.70 -10.90
N GLN A 109 2.83 27.68 -11.87
CA GLN A 109 2.59 28.20 -13.23
C GLN A 109 1.77 27.24 -14.10
N PHE A 110 1.79 25.93 -13.78
CA PHE A 110 1.15 24.87 -14.55
C PHE A 110 -0.10 24.32 -13.87
N VAL A 111 -0.14 24.37 -12.54
CA VAL A 111 -1.25 23.86 -11.74
C VAL A 111 -1.75 24.90 -10.73
N HIS A 112 -3.04 24.86 -10.44
CA HIS A 112 -3.69 25.77 -9.49
C HIS A 112 -4.34 25.00 -8.33
N LEU A 113 -4.08 25.40 -7.09
CA LEU A 113 -4.70 24.83 -5.90
C LEU A 113 -6.23 24.92 -6.04
N PRO A 114 -6.94 23.77 -6.06
CA PRO A 114 -8.37 23.77 -6.30
C PRO A 114 -9.17 24.32 -5.11
N GLN A 115 -8.59 24.23 -3.91
CA GLN A 115 -9.21 24.62 -2.65
C GLN A 115 -8.17 25.26 -1.73
N ARG A 116 -8.66 26.11 -0.84
CA ARG A 116 -7.86 26.70 0.23
C ARG A 116 -7.64 25.65 1.33
N ILE A 117 -6.42 25.56 1.82
CA ILE A 117 -6.02 24.54 2.80
C ILE A 117 -5.95 25.19 4.18
N VAL A 118 -6.65 24.63 5.16
CA VAL A 118 -6.67 25.10 6.55
C VAL A 118 -5.98 24.06 7.42
N VAL A 119 -4.90 24.44 8.08
CA VAL A 119 -4.05 23.55 8.88
C VAL A 119 -4.18 23.89 10.35
N ILE A 120 -4.53 22.88 11.15
CA ILE A 120 -4.74 23.04 12.59
C ILE A 120 -4.09 21.93 13.41
N SER A 121 -3.93 22.18 14.70
CA SER A 121 -3.58 21.18 15.69
C SER A 121 -4.81 20.74 16.49
N PRO A 122 -4.83 19.51 17.03
CA PRO A 122 -5.88 19.07 17.96
C PRO A 122 -6.09 20.11 19.07
N GLY A 123 -7.34 20.47 19.33
CA GLY A 123 -7.68 21.55 20.24
C GLY A 123 -7.96 22.90 19.56
N GLN A 124 -7.71 23.08 18.26
CA GLN A 124 -8.02 24.34 17.55
C GLN A 124 -9.36 24.32 16.80
N GLU A 125 -10.23 23.35 17.10
CA GLU A 125 -11.48 23.11 16.35
C GLU A 125 -12.50 24.26 16.48
N GLU A 126 -12.51 24.98 17.60
CA GLU A 126 -13.39 26.15 17.77
C GLU A 126 -13.01 27.28 16.81
N TRP A 127 -11.70 27.54 16.65
CA TRP A 127 -11.20 28.51 15.70
C TRP A 127 -11.43 28.07 14.26
N LEU A 128 -11.29 26.76 13.99
CA LEU A 128 -11.60 26.18 12.69
C LEU A 128 -13.05 26.52 12.29
N LYS A 129 -14.02 26.25 13.17
CA LYS A 129 -15.45 26.49 12.90
C LYS A 129 -15.76 27.94 12.51
N SER A 130 -15.04 28.92 13.08
CA SER A 130 -15.24 30.33 12.77
C SER A 130 -14.54 30.81 11.48
N ASN A 131 -13.53 30.08 10.97
CA ASN A 131 -12.68 30.55 9.87
C ASN A 131 -12.74 29.67 8.60
N VAL A 132 -13.28 28.46 8.71
CA VAL A 132 -13.34 27.47 7.63
C VAL A 132 -14.56 27.70 6.73
N LYS A 133 -14.37 27.55 5.42
CA LYS A 133 -15.43 27.49 4.41
C LYS A 133 -15.84 26.04 4.14
N SER A 134 -17.01 25.84 3.54
CA SER A 134 -17.47 24.52 3.12
C SER A 134 -16.56 23.86 2.08
N THR A 135 -15.92 24.66 1.22
CA THR A 135 -15.01 24.19 0.16
C THR A 135 -13.56 24.06 0.59
N ASP A 136 -13.21 24.46 1.81
CA ASP A 136 -11.82 24.38 2.27
C ASP A 136 -11.41 22.91 2.52
N MET A 137 -10.12 22.62 2.40
CA MET A 137 -9.55 21.36 2.83
C MET A 137 -8.98 21.51 4.24
N VAL A 138 -9.33 20.61 5.17
CA VAL A 138 -8.89 20.70 6.57
C VAL A 138 -7.82 19.65 6.84
N LEU A 139 -6.62 20.11 7.26
CA LEU A 139 -5.49 19.27 7.64
C LEU A 139 -5.24 19.38 9.14
N TYR A 140 -5.08 18.22 9.78
CA TYR A 140 -4.63 18.11 11.15
C TYR A 140 -3.15 17.75 11.20
N THR A 141 -2.43 18.38 12.12
CA THR A 141 -1.01 18.10 12.34
C THR A 141 -0.73 16.72 12.93
N HIS A 142 -1.64 16.15 13.72
CA HIS A 142 -1.51 14.83 14.36
C HIS A 142 -2.86 14.37 14.96
N GLY A 143 -2.94 13.09 15.32
CA GLY A 143 -4.08 12.47 16.02
C GLY A 143 -5.07 11.73 15.10
N ASP A 144 -6.08 11.08 15.69
CA ASP A 144 -7.11 10.34 14.96
C ASP A 144 -8.03 11.25 14.12
N VAL A 145 -7.60 11.57 12.90
CA VAL A 145 -8.30 12.48 11.99
C VAL A 145 -9.63 11.95 11.48
N ILE A 146 -9.85 10.63 11.53
CA ILE A 146 -11.12 10.02 11.13
C ILE A 146 -12.19 10.34 12.20
N LYS A 147 -11.88 10.20 13.49
CA LYS A 147 -12.80 10.66 14.57
C LYS A 147 -13.04 12.16 14.48
N LYS A 148 -12.01 12.93 14.14
CA LYS A 148 -12.16 14.38 13.92
C LYS A 148 -13.07 14.68 12.74
N SER A 149 -12.92 13.94 11.64
CA SER A 149 -13.79 14.04 10.46
C SER A 149 -15.25 13.80 10.79
N GLU A 150 -15.55 12.76 11.59
CA GLU A 150 -16.90 12.49 12.09
C GLU A 150 -17.45 13.65 12.93
N SER A 151 -16.65 14.17 13.87
CA SER A 151 -17.05 15.24 14.78
C SER A 151 -17.29 16.59 14.08
N LEU A 152 -16.62 16.82 12.95
CA LEU A 152 -16.76 18.03 12.14
C LEU A 152 -17.79 17.89 11.01
N ASP A 153 -18.34 16.69 10.82
CA ASP A 153 -19.20 16.32 9.69
C ASP A 153 -18.63 16.72 8.31
N ARG A 154 -17.31 16.57 8.16
CA ARG A 154 -16.59 16.86 6.90
C ARG A 154 -15.30 16.04 6.84
N PRO A 155 -14.76 15.76 5.64
CA PRO A 155 -13.44 15.15 5.50
C PRO A 155 -12.35 15.97 6.22
N ALA A 156 -11.57 15.28 7.04
CA ALA A 156 -10.38 15.81 7.69
C ALA A 156 -9.20 14.90 7.37
N PHE A 157 -8.07 15.50 7.05
CA PHE A 157 -6.89 14.77 6.57
C PHE A 157 -5.70 14.99 7.49
N ILE A 158 -4.70 14.11 7.41
CA ILE A 158 -3.44 14.25 8.15
C ILE A 158 -2.44 15.09 7.34
N LEU A 159 -1.68 15.95 8.03
CA LEU A 159 -0.54 16.65 7.45
C LEU A 159 0.68 15.74 7.46
N ASP A 160 1.10 15.27 6.29
CA ASP A 160 2.35 14.54 6.12
C ASP A 160 3.56 15.48 5.91
N LYS A 161 4.76 14.94 6.08
CA LYS A 161 6.02 15.68 5.99
C LYS A 161 6.29 16.27 4.61
N SER A 162 5.97 15.55 3.53
CA SER A 162 6.17 16.03 2.16
C SER A 162 5.28 17.24 1.90
N LEU A 163 4.00 17.15 2.30
CA LEU A 163 3.05 18.26 2.17
C LEU A 163 3.43 19.46 3.04
N GLN A 164 3.85 19.24 4.30
CA GLN A 164 4.31 20.29 5.20
C GLN A 164 5.50 21.06 4.62
N GLN A 165 6.49 20.34 4.09
CA GLN A 165 7.68 20.95 3.47
C GLN A 165 7.32 21.70 2.20
N ARG A 166 6.45 21.13 1.36
CA ARG A 166 6.08 21.71 0.06
C ARG A 166 5.29 23.01 0.18
N LEU A 167 4.39 23.08 1.16
CA LEU A 167 3.60 24.29 1.43
C LEU A 167 4.31 25.24 2.41
N ASP A 168 5.53 24.92 2.84
CA ASP A 168 6.32 25.66 3.83
C ASP A 168 5.55 25.93 5.13
N ILE A 169 4.69 25.02 5.62
CA ILE A 169 3.83 25.28 6.80
C ILE A 169 4.66 25.17 8.08
N LYS A 170 4.71 26.23 8.90
CA LYS A 170 5.59 26.29 10.09
C LYS A 170 4.86 26.28 11.42
N VAL A 171 3.63 26.77 11.45
CA VAL A 171 2.86 26.99 12.68
C VAL A 171 1.39 26.66 12.47
N THR A 172 0.64 26.53 13.56
CA THR A 172 -0.82 26.42 13.54
C THR A 172 -1.48 27.49 14.43
N PRO A 173 -2.71 27.92 14.11
CA PRO A 173 -3.46 27.61 12.90
C PRO A 173 -3.01 28.44 11.69
N THR A 174 -3.09 27.83 10.50
CA THR A 174 -2.62 28.42 9.23
C THR A 174 -3.62 28.20 8.10
N ILE A 175 -3.79 29.18 7.22
CA ILE A 175 -4.58 29.09 5.99
C ILE A 175 -3.67 29.33 4.78
N VAL A 176 -3.65 28.39 3.84
CA VAL A 176 -2.88 28.46 2.59
C VAL A 176 -3.83 28.62 1.41
N SER A 177 -3.61 29.66 0.62
CA SER A 177 -4.29 29.91 -0.66
C SER A 177 -3.26 30.17 -1.76
N GLN A 178 -3.68 30.10 -3.02
CA GLN A 178 -2.84 30.48 -4.15
C GLN A 178 -3.29 31.82 -4.74
N GLU A 179 -2.35 32.73 -4.95
CA GLU A 179 -2.55 33.97 -5.70
C GLU A 179 -1.56 34.01 -6.87
N GLY A 180 -2.08 33.91 -8.09
CA GLY A 180 -1.26 33.76 -9.29
C GLY A 180 -0.31 32.56 -9.17
N THR A 181 0.99 32.82 -9.20
CA THR A 181 2.05 31.79 -9.19
C THR A 181 2.75 31.64 -7.84
N HIS A 182 2.15 32.10 -6.74
CA HIS A 182 2.69 31.93 -5.40
C HIS A 182 1.60 31.54 -4.39
N LEU A 183 2.02 30.93 -3.29
CA LEU A 183 1.16 30.64 -2.15
C LEU A 183 1.12 31.84 -1.22
N VAL A 184 -0.06 32.18 -0.75
CA VAL A 184 -0.30 33.13 0.34
C VAL A 184 -0.63 32.33 1.58
N ILE A 185 0.20 32.47 2.61
CA ILE A 185 0.12 31.70 3.84
C ILE A 185 -0.18 32.66 4.98
N ASN A 186 -1.41 32.56 5.49
CA ASN A 186 -1.92 33.36 6.60
C ASN A 186 -1.80 32.55 7.88
N GLU A 187 -0.92 32.98 8.78
CA GLU A 187 -0.68 32.38 10.08
C GLU A 187 -1.40 33.23 11.13
N TYR A 188 -2.16 32.61 12.02
CA TYR A 188 -3.00 33.32 12.98
C TYR A 188 -2.50 33.09 14.39
N GLU A 189 -2.39 34.17 15.17
CA GLU A 189 -2.02 34.07 16.58
C GLU A 189 -2.97 33.14 17.34
N TRP A 190 -2.38 32.23 18.12
CA TRP A 190 -3.11 31.31 18.97
C TRP A 190 -2.72 31.50 20.43
N ASN A 191 -3.66 32.02 21.22
CA ASN A 191 -3.49 32.16 22.66
C ASN A 191 -4.33 31.10 23.41
N PRO A 192 -3.70 30.08 24.03
CA PRO A 192 -4.41 29.01 24.73
C PRO A 192 -5.22 29.50 25.94
N ASP A 193 -4.89 30.66 26.54
CA ASP A 193 -5.57 31.19 27.74
C ASP A 193 -6.98 31.71 27.45
N THR A 194 -7.26 32.11 26.20
CA THR A 194 -8.59 32.60 25.80
C THR A 194 -9.68 31.55 25.98
N LYS A 195 -9.36 30.24 25.84
CA LYS A 195 -10.30 29.13 26.07
C LYS A 195 -10.83 29.08 27.50
N ARG A 196 -10.03 29.48 28.49
CA ARG A 196 -10.44 29.45 29.91
C ARG A 196 -11.54 30.48 30.16
N SER A 197 -11.42 31.65 29.54
CA SER A 197 -12.42 32.71 29.63
C SER A 197 -13.71 32.40 28.86
N THR A 198 -13.64 31.82 27.65
CA THR A 198 -14.85 31.45 26.90
C THR A 198 -15.57 30.23 27.46
N ALA A 199 -14.86 29.25 28.04
CA ALA A 199 -15.49 28.13 28.73
C ALA A 199 -16.20 28.57 30.01
N MET A 200 -15.63 29.54 30.74
CA MET A 200 -16.24 30.15 31.93
C MET A 200 -17.42 31.07 31.58
N LEU A 201 -17.34 31.82 30.47
CA LEU A 201 -18.46 32.59 29.92
C LEU A 201 -19.57 31.66 29.38
N ARG A 202 -19.22 30.50 28.81
CA ARG A 202 -20.18 29.48 28.35
C ARG A 202 -20.86 28.76 29.52
N SER A 203 -20.16 28.49 30.63
CA SER A 203 -20.81 27.95 31.83
C SER A 203 -21.76 28.95 32.47
N LEU A 204 -21.46 30.25 32.37
CA LEU A 204 -22.37 31.32 32.82
C LEU A 204 -23.57 31.55 31.89
N SER A 205 -23.45 31.23 30.58
CA SER A 205 -24.58 31.30 29.64
C SER A 205 -25.42 30.03 29.57
N ALA A 206 -24.86 28.87 29.97
CA ALA A 206 -25.57 27.59 29.97
C ALA A 206 -26.69 27.53 31.02
N ASP A 207 -26.62 28.36 32.06
CA ASP A 207 -27.68 28.50 33.06
C ASP A 207 -28.85 29.40 32.61
N MET A 208 -28.81 29.95 31.38
CA MET A 208 -29.84 30.91 30.92
C MET A 208 -30.46 30.57 29.55
N LEU A 209 -30.33 29.35 29.05
CA LEU A 209 -31.11 28.87 27.89
C LEU A 209 -31.48 27.39 28.04
N SER A 210 -32.21 27.06 29.10
CA SER A 210 -33.05 25.85 29.13
C SER A 210 -34.51 26.27 28.99
N ALA A 211 -35.02 26.32 27.76
CA ALA A 211 -36.41 26.03 27.42
C ALA A 211 -36.65 26.31 25.92
N THR A 212 -37.48 25.46 25.33
CA THR A 212 -38.16 25.58 24.03
C THR A 212 -37.32 25.33 22.77
N SER A 213 -37.37 24.11 22.23
CA SER A 213 -38.41 23.71 21.27
C SER A 213 -37.98 22.43 20.53
N ASP A 214 -38.24 21.27 21.13
CA ASP A 214 -38.39 20.02 20.38
C ASP A 214 -39.76 20.01 19.70
N LEU A 215 -39.83 19.41 18.51
CA LEU A 215 -40.99 19.19 17.61
C LEU A 215 -41.09 20.18 16.45
N LEU A 216 -40.27 19.99 15.40
CA LEU A 216 -40.70 20.10 14.00
C LEU A 216 -39.59 19.63 13.02
N SER A 217 -39.38 18.32 12.84
CA SER A 217 -38.69 17.80 11.63
C SER A 217 -38.87 16.30 11.36
N THR A 218 -39.97 15.69 11.81
CA THR A 218 -40.31 14.30 11.44
C THR A 218 -41.42 14.32 10.40
N ALA A 219 -41.07 14.56 9.14
CA ALA A 219 -41.80 14.10 7.94
C ALA A 219 -41.26 14.82 6.69
N LEU A 220 -40.11 14.38 6.15
CA LEU A 220 -39.77 14.37 4.72
C LEU A 220 -38.36 13.77 4.58
N GLY A 221 -38.23 12.48 4.90
CA GLY A 221 -36.93 11.79 4.98
C GLY A 221 -37.05 10.29 4.70
N ALA A 222 -37.85 9.92 3.72
CA ALA A 222 -37.88 8.60 3.10
C ALA A 222 -38.20 8.89 1.62
N ILE A 223 -37.50 8.41 0.60
CA ILE A 223 -36.86 7.12 0.41
C ILE A 223 -35.74 7.35 -0.63
N ILE A 224 -34.50 7.45 -0.19
CA ILE A 224 -33.38 6.95 -0.99
C ILE A 224 -32.66 6.01 -0.01
N PRO A 225 -32.62 4.69 -0.23
CA PRO A 225 -31.75 3.87 0.58
C PRO A 225 -30.35 4.48 0.43
N ALA A 226 -29.75 4.94 1.52
CA ALA A 226 -28.32 5.15 1.53
C ALA A 226 -27.74 3.80 1.08
N ALA A 227 -27.14 3.76 -0.10
CA ALA A 227 -26.43 2.60 -0.57
C ALA A 227 -25.25 2.44 0.39
N HIS A 228 -25.47 1.72 1.49
CA HIS A 228 -24.42 1.34 2.40
C HIS A 228 -23.56 0.34 1.65
N ALA A 229 -22.41 0.84 1.19
CA ALA A 229 -21.28 0.05 0.79
C ALA A 229 -20.96 -0.96 1.90
N GLU A 230 -21.34 -2.22 1.69
CA GLU A 230 -21.06 -3.31 2.62
C GLU A 230 -19.69 -3.89 2.24
N CYS A 231 -18.70 -3.75 3.13
CA CYS A 231 -17.36 -4.31 2.95
C CYS A 231 -17.42 -5.84 3.01
N LYS A 232 -17.74 -6.47 1.87
CA LYS A 232 -17.91 -7.91 1.73
C LYS A 232 -16.56 -8.61 1.62
N SER A 233 -15.88 -8.74 2.74
CA SER A 233 -14.56 -9.40 2.80
C SER A 233 -14.43 -10.22 4.08
N THR A 234 -13.72 -11.35 3.98
CA THR A 234 -13.38 -12.21 5.13
C THR A 234 -11.96 -11.92 5.59
N PHE A 235 -11.59 -12.32 6.81
CA PHE A 235 -10.17 -12.26 7.21
C PHE A 235 -9.30 -13.06 6.22
N ILE A 236 -8.08 -12.59 5.99
CA ILE A 236 -7.11 -13.24 5.09
C ILE A 236 -6.66 -14.61 5.63
N ASN A 237 -6.66 -15.64 4.77
CA ASN A 237 -5.99 -16.89 5.08
C ASN A 237 -4.56 -16.87 4.49
N PRO A 238 -3.49 -16.79 5.31
CA PRO A 238 -2.11 -16.70 4.84
C PRO A 238 -1.64 -17.92 4.04
N VAL A 239 -2.28 -19.08 4.22
CA VAL A 239 -1.91 -20.32 3.53
C VAL A 239 -2.62 -20.41 2.17
N THR A 240 -3.92 -20.13 2.15
CA THR A 240 -4.77 -20.37 0.95
C THR A 240 -4.98 -19.15 0.08
N ASP A 241 -4.88 -17.91 0.59
CA ASP A 241 -5.06 -16.73 -0.25
C ASP A 241 -3.74 -16.36 -0.98
N ILE A 242 -2.59 -16.62 -0.35
CA ILE A 242 -1.26 -16.32 -0.90
C ILE A 242 -0.88 -17.35 -1.97
N GLY A 243 -0.41 -16.87 -3.11
CA GLY A 243 0.09 -17.64 -4.24
C GLY A 243 1.54 -17.98 -4.00
N TRP A 244 1.81 -19.05 -3.25
CA TRP A 244 3.16 -19.49 -2.89
C TRP A 244 4.05 -19.82 -4.10
N SER A 245 3.48 -20.04 -5.28
CA SER A 245 4.25 -20.11 -6.53
C SER A 245 5.04 -18.82 -6.82
N CYS A 246 4.59 -17.68 -6.31
CA CYS A 246 5.20 -16.37 -6.55
C CYS A 246 6.45 -16.07 -5.71
N ILE A 247 6.80 -16.94 -4.75
CA ILE A 247 8.10 -16.85 -4.05
C ILE A 247 9.28 -17.22 -4.97
N PHE A 248 8.98 -17.89 -6.08
CA PHE A 248 9.93 -18.35 -7.07
C PHE A 248 10.10 -17.34 -8.22
N PRO A 249 11.27 -17.34 -8.90
CA PRO A 249 12.41 -18.22 -8.68
C PRO A 249 13.24 -17.84 -7.45
N MET A 250 13.66 -18.85 -6.69
CA MET A 250 14.67 -18.72 -5.63
C MET A 250 16.04 -19.12 -6.20
N ARG A 251 17.05 -18.30 -5.93
CA ARG A 251 18.43 -18.53 -6.38
C ARG A 251 19.38 -18.53 -5.19
N ILE A 252 20.32 -19.46 -5.19
CA ILE A 252 21.44 -19.52 -4.24
C ILE A 252 22.72 -19.67 -5.05
N ALA A 253 23.70 -18.81 -4.77
CA ALA A 253 24.97 -18.78 -5.49
C ALA A 253 24.80 -18.69 -7.02
N GLY A 254 23.82 -17.92 -7.49
CA GLY A 254 23.53 -17.74 -8.92
C GLY A 254 22.84 -18.94 -9.61
N VAL A 255 22.71 -20.09 -8.94
CA VAL A 255 21.97 -21.26 -9.43
C VAL A 255 20.51 -21.14 -9.04
N GLN A 256 19.62 -21.38 -10.01
CA GLN A 256 18.19 -21.44 -9.77
C GLN A 256 17.83 -22.80 -9.19
N ILE A 257 17.37 -22.82 -7.95
CA ILE A 257 16.99 -24.07 -7.26
C ILE A 257 15.61 -24.54 -7.71
N VAL A 258 14.71 -23.61 -8.00
CA VAL A 258 13.33 -23.90 -8.44
C VAL A 258 12.95 -23.00 -9.62
N GLY A 259 12.38 -23.63 -10.67
CA GLY A 259 11.85 -23.00 -11.88
C GLY A 259 10.82 -21.91 -11.61
N GLY A 260 10.74 -20.88 -12.46
CA GLY A 260 9.77 -19.79 -12.34
C GLY A 260 9.65 -19.02 -13.65
N GLU A 261 8.56 -18.27 -13.80
CA GLU A 261 8.10 -17.65 -15.07
C GLU A 261 8.96 -16.46 -15.57
N GLU A 262 10.12 -16.20 -14.97
CA GLU A 262 10.95 -15.02 -15.26
C GLU A 262 12.30 -15.32 -15.88
N THR A 263 12.64 -14.54 -16.91
CA THR A 263 13.96 -14.46 -17.52
C THR A 263 14.99 -13.95 -16.50
N PRO A 264 16.12 -14.66 -16.32
CA PRO A 264 17.10 -14.36 -15.29
C PRO A 264 17.77 -13.00 -15.50
N GLY A 265 17.77 -12.15 -14.47
CA GLY A 265 18.78 -11.09 -14.37
C GLY A 265 20.17 -11.73 -14.26
N LYS A 266 21.14 -11.27 -15.05
CA LYS A 266 22.51 -11.78 -15.03
C LYS A 266 23.12 -11.63 -13.63
N VAL A 267 23.34 -12.75 -12.94
CA VAL A 267 24.16 -12.78 -11.73
C VAL A 267 25.61 -12.87 -12.18
N ASN A 268 26.36 -11.77 -12.06
CA ASN A 268 27.75 -11.68 -12.52
C ASN A 268 28.74 -12.48 -11.64
N SER A 269 28.37 -12.81 -10.40
CA SER A 269 29.19 -13.61 -9.49
C SER A 269 28.32 -14.31 -8.43
N PRO A 270 28.58 -15.60 -8.11
CA PRO A 270 27.88 -16.35 -7.07
C PRO A 270 28.25 -15.90 -5.64
N VAL A 271 29.39 -15.20 -5.49
CA VAL A 271 29.92 -14.73 -4.21
C VAL A 271 29.62 -13.24 -4.04
N CYS A 272 29.24 -12.86 -2.82
CA CYS A 272 29.04 -11.48 -2.38
C CYS A 272 30.04 -11.14 -1.26
N VAL A 273 30.47 -9.88 -1.19
CA VAL A 273 31.41 -9.38 -0.19
C VAL A 273 30.84 -8.12 0.43
N CYS A 274 30.48 -8.18 1.70
CA CYS A 274 30.00 -7.04 2.46
C CYS A 274 31.15 -6.36 3.20
N THR A 275 31.49 -5.13 2.81
CA THR A 275 32.63 -4.36 3.33
C THR A 275 32.29 -3.43 4.50
N GLY A 276 31.05 -3.47 5.01
CA GLY A 276 30.55 -2.54 6.03
C GLY A 276 31.07 -2.75 7.46
N GLY A 277 31.90 -3.78 7.72
CA GLY A 277 32.44 -4.09 9.05
C GLY A 277 33.97 -4.02 9.10
N THR A 278 34.54 -4.15 10.31
CA THR A 278 36.00 -4.23 10.53
C THR A 278 36.66 -5.43 9.82
N ILE A 279 35.87 -6.47 9.54
CA ILE A 279 36.25 -7.63 8.73
C ILE A 279 35.22 -7.77 7.60
N PRO A 280 35.64 -7.85 6.33
CA PRO A 280 34.71 -8.07 5.23
C PRO A 280 34.02 -9.43 5.37
N LYS A 281 32.68 -9.43 5.37
CA LYS A 281 31.90 -10.68 5.37
C LYS A 281 31.79 -11.20 3.95
N ILE A 282 32.32 -12.38 3.71
CA ILE A 282 32.18 -13.07 2.42
C ILE A 282 31.01 -14.05 2.56
N GLY A 283 30.12 -14.05 1.58
CA GLY A 283 28.93 -14.89 1.58
C GLY A 283 28.53 -15.37 0.19
N LEU A 284 27.49 -16.18 0.16
CA LEU A 284 26.82 -16.60 -1.06
C LEU A 284 25.66 -15.66 -1.37
N ARG A 285 25.58 -15.23 -2.63
CA ARG A 285 24.47 -14.39 -3.08
C ARG A 285 23.22 -15.24 -3.23
N THR A 286 22.21 -14.95 -2.43
CA THR A 286 20.88 -15.55 -2.54
C THR A 286 19.88 -14.49 -2.98
N SER A 287 18.86 -14.88 -3.74
CA SER A 287 17.77 -14.00 -4.10
C SER A 287 16.46 -14.75 -4.13
N PHE A 288 15.41 -14.18 -3.56
CA PHE A 288 14.08 -14.77 -3.46
C PHE A 288 13.01 -13.67 -3.46
N TRP A 289 11.75 -14.08 -3.57
CA TRP A 289 10.60 -13.17 -3.51
C TRP A 289 9.87 -13.34 -2.18
N GLU A 290 9.88 -12.29 -1.38
CA GLU A 290 9.28 -12.26 -0.05
C GLU A 290 7.83 -11.72 -0.13
N PRO A 291 6.83 -12.48 0.33
CA PRO A 291 5.47 -11.98 0.54
C PRO A 291 5.42 -11.10 1.79
N LYS A 292 5.68 -9.79 1.61
CA LYS A 292 5.96 -8.87 2.73
C LYS A 292 4.82 -7.89 3.05
N ARG A 293 3.93 -7.65 2.09
CA ARG A 293 2.93 -6.57 2.16
C ARG A 293 1.64 -6.95 1.46
N ILE A 294 0.53 -6.47 2.00
CA ILE A 294 -0.77 -6.53 1.34
C ILE A 294 -1.19 -5.11 0.98
N ILE A 295 -1.79 -4.97 -0.19
CA ILE A 295 -2.37 -3.72 -0.68
C ILE A 295 -3.81 -4.02 -1.05
N ASP A 296 -4.78 -3.35 -0.46
CA ASP A 296 -6.15 -3.42 -0.95
C ASP A 296 -6.48 -2.17 -1.77
N THR A 297 -7.33 -2.31 -2.77
CA THR A 297 -7.87 -1.17 -3.52
C THR A 297 -9.38 -1.24 -3.42
N VAL A 298 -9.97 -0.23 -2.78
CA VAL A 298 -11.37 -0.28 -2.35
C VAL A 298 -12.16 0.93 -2.82
N SER A 299 -13.37 0.66 -3.32
CA SER A 299 -14.36 1.68 -3.63
C SER A 299 -15.00 2.20 -2.35
N ASP A 300 -15.07 1.33 -1.34
CA ASP A 300 -15.73 1.61 -0.07
C ASP A 300 -14.73 2.24 0.91
N PRO A 301 -14.91 3.52 1.30
CA PRO A 301 -13.96 4.17 2.20
C PRO A 301 -13.87 3.42 3.53
N TYR A 302 -12.66 3.26 4.05
CA TYR A 302 -12.37 2.59 5.32
C TYR A 302 -12.68 1.08 5.34
N CYS A 303 -12.92 0.45 4.19
CA CYS A 303 -13.04 -1.00 4.08
C CYS A 303 -11.66 -1.67 4.15
N MET A 304 -11.39 -2.39 5.24
CA MET A 304 -10.14 -3.12 5.46
C MET A 304 -10.29 -4.54 4.93
N MET A 305 -9.96 -4.75 3.66
CA MET A 305 -10.20 -6.04 3.00
C MET A 305 -9.48 -7.23 3.67
N PRO A 306 -8.19 -7.15 4.05
CA PRO A 306 -7.49 -8.28 4.67
C PRO A 306 -8.03 -8.65 6.05
N LEU A 307 -8.64 -7.68 6.74
CA LEU A 307 -9.19 -7.85 8.09
C LEU A 307 -10.67 -8.23 8.07
N GLY A 308 -11.36 -8.05 6.93
CA GLY A 308 -12.78 -8.34 6.79
C GLY A 308 -13.66 -7.41 7.64
N THR A 309 -13.23 -6.17 7.84
CA THR A 309 -13.93 -5.21 8.71
C THR A 309 -13.90 -3.79 8.14
N THR A 310 -14.75 -2.90 8.65
CA THR A 310 -14.73 -1.48 8.36
C THR A 310 -14.32 -0.70 9.61
N LEU A 311 -13.45 0.30 9.45
CA LEU A 311 -13.06 1.16 10.59
C LEU A 311 -14.11 2.22 10.93
N ASN A 312 -15.01 2.50 9.99
CA ASN A 312 -16.10 3.44 10.17
C ASN A 312 -17.28 3.05 9.28
N SER A 313 -18.46 3.55 9.62
CA SER A 313 -19.62 3.53 8.74
C SER A 313 -19.37 4.52 7.60
N PRO A 314 -19.31 4.08 6.33
CA PRO A 314 -19.13 4.98 5.21
C PRO A 314 -20.28 5.99 5.18
N LYS A 315 -19.97 7.28 5.38
CA LYS A 315 -20.90 8.36 5.05
C LYS A 315 -20.78 8.62 3.55
N PRO A 316 -21.89 8.70 2.79
CA PRO A 316 -21.85 9.11 1.40
C PRO A 316 -21.12 10.46 1.25
N GLY A 317 -20.14 10.53 0.36
CA GLY A 317 -19.29 11.71 0.23
C GLY A 317 -18.20 11.56 -0.82
N THR A 318 -17.26 12.50 -0.84
CA THR A 318 -16.23 12.62 -1.90
C THR A 318 -15.10 11.58 -1.83
N LEU A 319 -15.12 10.68 -0.84
CA LEU A 319 -14.08 9.66 -0.65
C LEU A 319 -14.43 8.32 -1.32
N SER A 320 -15.69 8.12 -1.70
CA SER A 320 -16.13 6.89 -2.36
C SER A 320 -15.45 6.72 -3.71
N GLY A 321 -14.91 5.53 -3.93
CA GLY A 321 -14.43 5.07 -5.21
C GLY A 321 -15.56 4.63 -6.13
N GLY A 322 -15.19 4.43 -7.39
CA GLY A 322 -16.11 4.03 -8.43
C GLY A 322 -15.46 4.03 -9.80
N LEU A 323 -16.23 3.57 -10.77
CA LEU A 323 -15.86 3.51 -12.17
C LEU A 323 -16.76 4.46 -12.95
N ASP A 324 -16.16 5.42 -13.63
CA ASP A 324 -16.81 6.28 -14.61
C ASP A 324 -16.44 5.80 -16.01
N GLU A 325 -17.44 5.36 -16.78
CA GLU A 325 -17.26 4.84 -18.13
C GLU A 325 -17.77 5.86 -19.16
N ASN A 326 -16.86 6.42 -19.96
CA ASN A 326 -17.21 7.31 -21.05
C ASN A 326 -16.65 6.78 -22.38
N GLY A 327 -17.52 6.09 -23.13
CA GLY A 327 -17.14 5.46 -24.39
C GLY A 327 -16.13 4.32 -24.19
N SER A 328 -14.94 4.44 -24.81
CA SER A 328 -13.86 3.45 -24.71
C SER A 328 -12.90 3.67 -23.54
N SER A 329 -13.03 4.78 -22.81
CA SER A 329 -12.16 5.13 -21.69
C SER A 329 -12.88 4.94 -20.37
N LYS A 330 -12.27 4.19 -19.45
CA LYS A 330 -12.79 4.02 -18.08
C LYS A 330 -11.89 4.75 -17.10
N ARG A 331 -12.47 5.61 -16.26
CA ARG A 331 -11.78 6.31 -15.18
C ARG A 331 -12.22 5.68 -13.86
N ALA A 332 -11.28 5.06 -13.17
CA ALA A 332 -11.51 4.50 -11.84
C ALA A 332 -10.94 5.43 -10.78
N PHE A 333 -11.63 5.57 -9.66
CA PHE A 333 -11.08 6.10 -8.41
C PHE A 333 -11.21 5.04 -7.33
N GLN A 334 -10.14 4.79 -6.56
CA GLN A 334 -10.14 3.84 -5.45
C GLN A 334 -9.33 4.39 -4.29
N GLN A 335 -9.73 4.05 -3.06
CA GLN A 335 -8.88 4.17 -1.89
C GLN A 335 -7.95 2.96 -1.81
N THR A 336 -6.90 3.07 -1.01
CA THR A 336 -5.93 2.02 -0.81
C THR A 336 -5.42 2.02 0.62
N HIS A 337 -5.24 0.83 1.16
CA HIS A 337 -4.56 0.63 2.42
C HIS A 337 -3.35 -0.26 2.22
N TYR A 338 -2.25 0.11 2.86
CA TYR A 338 -0.97 -0.56 2.77
C TYR A 338 -0.65 -1.22 4.10
N TYR A 339 -0.60 -2.54 4.11
CA TYR A 339 -0.38 -3.35 5.30
C TYR A 339 1.02 -3.96 5.30
N ILE A 340 1.68 -3.86 6.44
CA ILE A 340 2.86 -4.66 6.75
C ILE A 340 2.36 -6.06 7.08
N PHE A 341 2.68 -7.04 6.22
CA PHE A 341 2.24 -8.43 6.38
C PHE A 341 3.38 -9.39 6.06
N PRO A 342 4.29 -9.63 7.03
CA PRO A 342 5.40 -10.55 6.83
C PRO A 342 4.88 -11.99 6.91
N ALA A 343 4.44 -12.54 5.77
CA ALA A 343 3.72 -13.83 5.77
C ALA A 343 4.60 -15.00 6.22
N TRP A 344 5.89 -14.99 5.87
CA TRP A 344 6.85 -16.00 6.33
C TRP A 344 7.01 -15.97 7.84
N LYS A 345 7.03 -14.77 8.42
CA LYS A 345 7.06 -14.58 9.86
C LYS A 345 5.79 -15.19 10.50
N ILE A 346 4.62 -14.77 10.04
CA ILE A 346 3.33 -15.24 10.58
C ILE A 346 3.20 -16.78 10.56
N LEU A 347 3.83 -17.46 9.58
CA LEU A 347 3.77 -18.91 9.40
C LEU A 347 4.96 -19.69 9.98
N ASP A 348 5.84 -19.05 10.75
CA ASP A 348 7.06 -19.69 11.29
C ASP A 348 8.00 -20.29 10.21
N MET A 349 8.10 -19.64 9.04
CA MET A 349 8.88 -20.13 7.89
C MET A 349 10.10 -19.26 7.60
N PHE A 350 11.22 -19.90 7.23
CA PHE A 350 12.46 -19.25 6.73
C PHE A 350 13.14 -18.23 7.66
N TYR A 351 12.84 -18.25 8.95
CA TYR A 351 13.41 -17.34 9.95
C TYR A 351 14.94 -17.36 10.08
N ASP A 352 15.57 -18.48 9.71
CA ASP A 352 17.03 -18.62 9.75
C ASP A 352 17.76 -17.79 8.68
N ILE A 353 17.02 -17.15 7.76
CA ILE A 353 17.58 -16.31 6.72
C ILE A 353 17.89 -14.91 7.30
N PRO A 354 19.17 -14.51 7.43
CA PRO A 354 19.59 -13.32 8.20
C PRO A 354 19.23 -11.97 7.57
N CYS A 355 18.55 -11.97 6.41
CA CYS A 355 18.16 -10.78 5.66
C CYS A 355 16.64 -10.58 5.59
N LEU A 356 15.87 -11.42 6.30
CA LEU A 356 14.45 -11.16 6.49
C LEU A 356 14.26 -10.09 7.56
N ASP A 357 13.31 -9.21 7.30
CA ASP A 357 13.01 -8.10 8.19
C ASP A 357 12.11 -8.57 9.33
N ASP A 358 12.51 -8.32 10.57
CA ASP A 358 11.73 -8.67 11.76
C ASP A 358 10.64 -7.62 12.05
N GLU A 359 9.66 -7.51 11.15
CA GLU A 359 8.55 -6.56 11.26
C GLU A 359 7.29 -7.24 11.85
N GLY A 360 6.38 -6.49 12.48
CA GLY A 360 5.07 -6.97 12.94
C GLY A 360 3.98 -6.73 11.89
N PHE A 361 2.78 -7.29 12.09
CA PHE A 361 1.62 -6.88 11.31
C PHE A 361 1.19 -5.46 11.73
N ASP A 362 1.02 -4.55 10.77
CA ASP A 362 0.56 -3.18 11.02
C ASP A 362 -0.12 -2.56 9.79
N VAL A 363 -1.00 -1.58 10.01
CA VAL A 363 -1.59 -0.72 8.97
C VAL A 363 -0.67 0.49 8.77
N ALA A 364 0.25 0.37 7.83
CA ALA A 364 1.29 1.38 7.61
C ALA A 364 0.79 2.64 6.89
N MET A 365 -0.26 2.54 6.07
CA MET A 365 -0.85 3.70 5.41
C MET A 365 -2.32 3.47 5.04
N MET A 366 -3.11 4.54 5.12
CA MET A 366 -4.48 4.62 4.60
C MET A 366 -4.63 5.88 3.76
N THR A 367 -5.26 5.80 2.60
CA THR A 367 -5.34 6.94 1.67
C THR A 367 -6.51 7.88 1.90
N GLU A 368 -7.56 7.47 2.63
CA GLU A 368 -8.71 8.32 2.97
C GLU A 368 -8.29 9.56 3.74
N ILE A 369 -7.23 9.43 4.55
CA ILE A 369 -6.70 10.51 5.37
C ILE A 369 -5.61 11.31 4.67
N LEU A 370 -5.21 10.94 3.44
CA LEU A 370 -4.16 11.60 2.69
C LEU A 370 -4.79 12.56 1.66
N PRO A 371 -4.62 13.88 1.82
CA PRO A 371 -5.31 14.84 0.95
C PRO A 371 -4.84 14.74 -0.51
N GLN A 372 -3.58 14.38 -0.74
CA GLN A 372 -3.00 14.21 -2.07
C GLN A 372 -3.52 13.01 -2.84
N TRP A 373 -3.97 11.97 -2.15
CA TRP A 373 -4.54 10.81 -2.81
C TRP A 373 -5.91 11.13 -3.40
N ASN A 374 -6.67 11.96 -2.68
CA ASN A 374 -8.01 12.38 -3.02
C ASN A 374 -8.04 13.58 -3.99
N ASN A 375 -6.89 14.16 -4.33
CA ASN A 375 -6.81 15.33 -5.19
C ASN A 375 -5.58 15.27 -6.11
N ASP A 376 -5.82 14.96 -7.39
CA ASP A 376 -4.78 14.85 -8.43
C ASP A 376 -3.91 16.12 -8.53
N ILE A 377 -4.53 17.30 -8.43
CA ILE A 377 -3.82 18.58 -8.55
C ILE A 377 -2.91 18.83 -7.35
N LEU A 378 -3.37 18.52 -6.14
CA LEU A 378 -2.52 18.58 -4.95
C LEU A 378 -1.37 17.58 -5.05
N SER A 379 -1.62 16.37 -5.58
CA SER A 379 -0.56 15.38 -5.82
C SER A 379 0.52 15.89 -6.79
N LEU A 380 0.14 16.62 -7.84
CA LEU A 380 1.08 17.29 -8.76
C LEU A 380 1.84 18.45 -8.11
N ILE A 381 1.24 19.16 -7.16
CA ILE A 381 1.95 20.20 -6.40
C ILE A 381 3.01 19.58 -5.48
N ILE A 382 2.68 18.46 -4.81
CA ILE A 382 3.59 17.72 -3.92
C ILE A 382 4.70 17.01 -4.69
N ASN A 383 4.37 16.40 -5.83
CA ASN A 383 5.29 15.67 -6.71
C ASN A 383 5.41 16.38 -8.06
N PRO A 384 6.04 17.56 -8.09
CA PRO A 384 6.08 18.43 -9.26
C PRO A 384 6.86 17.84 -10.44
N GLU A 385 7.77 16.89 -10.21
CA GLU A 385 8.46 16.19 -11.29
C GLU A 385 7.49 15.47 -12.23
N ALA A 386 6.28 15.13 -11.77
CA ALA A 386 5.21 14.59 -12.61
C ALA A 386 4.90 15.49 -13.82
N LEU A 387 5.04 16.82 -13.67
CA LEU A 387 4.82 17.79 -14.75
C LEU A 387 5.87 17.66 -15.86
N LEU A 388 7.09 17.21 -15.53
CA LEU A 388 8.13 16.95 -16.52
C LEU A 388 7.81 15.72 -17.38
N PHE A 389 6.95 14.81 -16.89
CA PHE A 389 6.52 13.60 -17.59
C PHE A 389 5.09 13.71 -18.17
N ALA A 390 4.40 14.83 -17.96
CA ALA A 390 3.06 15.10 -18.48
C ALA A 390 3.08 15.55 -19.95
N ASN A 391 3.97 14.97 -20.77
CA ASN A 391 4.12 15.30 -22.19
C ASN A 391 3.96 14.05 -23.07
N PRO A 392 3.50 14.19 -24.33
CA PRO A 392 3.25 13.05 -25.22
C PRO A 392 4.45 12.13 -25.43
N ILE A 393 5.66 12.70 -25.44
CA ILE A 393 6.90 11.94 -25.57
C ILE A 393 7.03 10.94 -24.41
N SER A 394 6.88 11.41 -23.18
CA SER A 394 6.99 10.59 -21.97
C SER A 394 5.90 9.51 -21.95
N THR A 395 4.67 9.83 -22.38
CA THR A 395 3.59 8.83 -22.48
C THR A 395 3.91 7.73 -23.48
N ILE A 396 4.46 8.06 -24.66
CA ILE A 396 4.80 7.05 -25.68
C ILE A 396 5.92 6.13 -25.20
N THR A 397 6.87 6.62 -24.38
CA THR A 397 7.93 5.76 -23.82
C THR A 397 7.39 4.62 -22.96
N CYS A 398 6.19 4.76 -22.38
CA CYS A 398 5.57 3.68 -21.59
C CYS A 398 5.21 2.45 -22.43
N SER A 399 5.10 2.57 -23.76
CA SER A 399 4.93 1.41 -24.65
C SER A 399 6.12 0.44 -24.61
N ALA A 400 7.34 0.96 -24.50
CA ALA A 400 8.54 0.13 -24.36
C ALA A 400 8.54 -0.62 -23.01
N ASP A 401 8.09 0.04 -21.95
CA ASP A 401 7.92 -0.57 -20.62
C ASP A 401 6.85 -1.68 -20.62
N SER A 402 5.74 -1.47 -21.33
CA SER A 402 4.66 -2.46 -21.50
C SER A 402 5.17 -3.74 -22.17
N VAL A 403 5.92 -3.61 -23.28
CA VAL A 403 6.52 -4.75 -23.97
C VAL A 403 7.50 -5.49 -23.06
N ALA A 404 8.36 -4.74 -22.36
CA ALA A 404 9.33 -5.33 -21.43
C ALA A 404 8.65 -6.09 -20.27
N ALA A 405 7.62 -5.51 -19.65
CA ALA A 405 6.87 -6.14 -18.55
C ALA A 405 6.00 -7.33 -19.01
N SER A 406 5.57 -7.34 -20.27
CA SER A 406 4.78 -8.44 -20.83
C SER A 406 5.60 -9.71 -21.04
N PHE A 407 6.87 -9.59 -21.44
CA PHE A 407 7.76 -10.73 -21.72
C PHE A 407 8.89 -10.93 -20.68
N GLY A 408 8.88 -10.14 -19.61
CA GLY A 408 9.95 -10.13 -18.61
C GLY A 408 9.63 -9.21 -17.44
N MET A 409 10.56 -8.32 -17.11
CA MET A 409 10.42 -7.34 -16.02
C MET A 409 10.35 -5.92 -16.58
N PRO A 410 9.64 -5.00 -15.89
CA PRO A 410 9.56 -3.60 -16.28
C PRO A 410 10.92 -2.89 -16.25
N LEU A 411 11.04 -1.82 -17.04
CA LEU A 411 12.23 -1.00 -17.17
C LEU A 411 12.29 0.03 -16.05
N ASN A 412 13.27 -0.11 -15.14
CA ASN A 412 13.47 0.83 -14.03
C ASN A 412 13.81 2.26 -14.46
N VAL A 413 14.42 2.44 -15.64
CA VAL A 413 14.75 3.78 -16.17
C VAL A 413 13.48 4.59 -16.45
N LEU A 414 12.38 3.93 -16.81
CA LEU A 414 11.07 4.53 -17.05
C LEU A 414 10.22 4.49 -15.78
N PHE A 415 10.74 5.03 -14.67
CA PHE A 415 10.07 4.95 -13.37
C PHE A 415 8.71 5.67 -13.32
N TRP A 416 8.42 6.58 -14.25
CA TRP A 416 7.10 7.23 -14.37
C TRP A 416 6.07 6.37 -15.11
N CYS A 417 6.49 5.28 -15.75
CA CYS A 417 5.63 4.35 -16.48
C CYS A 417 5.33 3.08 -15.65
N MET A 418 4.13 2.54 -15.80
CA MET A 418 3.69 1.25 -15.26
C MET A 418 3.25 0.34 -16.41
N GLY A 419 4.04 0.25 -17.49
CA GLY A 419 3.71 -0.51 -18.70
C GLY A 419 2.29 -0.27 -19.21
N SER A 420 1.53 -1.35 -19.44
CA SER A 420 0.14 -1.27 -19.91
C SER A 420 -0.81 -0.65 -18.89
N TRP A 421 -0.46 -0.66 -17.60
CA TRP A 421 -1.29 -0.12 -16.52
C TRP A 421 -1.28 1.43 -16.47
N GLY A 422 -0.56 2.07 -17.39
CA GLY A 422 -0.54 3.53 -17.56
C GLY A 422 0.60 4.23 -16.82
N ASN A 423 0.37 5.49 -16.44
CA ASN A 423 1.37 6.34 -15.79
C ASN A 423 1.34 6.18 -14.26
N ALA A 424 2.51 6.18 -13.64
CA ALA A 424 2.66 6.17 -12.18
C ALA A 424 2.22 7.50 -11.56
N TYR A 425 2.23 8.60 -12.32
CA TYR A 425 1.74 9.90 -11.90
C TYR A 425 0.35 10.22 -12.46
N PRO A 426 -0.45 11.07 -11.78
CA PRO A 426 -0.25 11.55 -10.42
C PRO A 426 -0.30 10.41 -9.38
N LEU A 427 0.35 10.60 -8.23
CA LEU A 427 0.27 9.66 -7.10
C LEU A 427 -1.05 9.88 -6.36
N SER A 428 -2.14 9.50 -7.01
CA SER A 428 -3.51 9.62 -6.53
C SER A 428 -4.30 8.36 -6.90
N GLY A 429 -5.48 8.23 -6.29
CA GLY A 429 -6.37 7.09 -6.50
C GLY A 429 -7.06 7.07 -7.86
N SER A 430 -6.90 8.11 -8.69
CA SER A 430 -7.59 8.23 -9.97
C SER A 430 -6.74 7.71 -11.13
N ILE A 431 -7.25 6.73 -11.88
CA ILE A 431 -6.53 6.14 -13.01
C ILE A 431 -7.46 5.98 -14.21
N THR A 432 -6.90 6.08 -15.41
CA THR A 432 -7.62 5.83 -16.65
C THR A 432 -7.03 4.59 -17.31
N SER A 433 -7.85 3.57 -17.51
CA SER A 433 -7.48 2.33 -18.21
C SER A 433 -8.69 1.80 -18.99
N THR A 434 -8.44 0.86 -19.90
CA THR A 434 -9.47 0.13 -20.64
C THR A 434 -10.08 -1.01 -19.82
N ASP A 435 -9.35 -1.54 -18.84
CA ASP A 435 -9.75 -2.65 -17.99
C ASP A 435 -9.76 -2.23 -16.50
N TYR A 436 -10.81 -2.63 -15.78
CA TYR A 436 -11.00 -2.22 -14.40
C TYR A 436 -10.11 -2.98 -13.41
N VAL A 437 -9.75 -4.23 -13.70
CA VAL A 437 -8.79 -5.01 -12.89
C VAL A 437 -7.39 -4.43 -13.07
N GLU A 438 -7.05 -4.08 -14.31
CA GLU A 438 -5.79 -3.41 -14.63
C GLU A 438 -5.69 -2.03 -13.97
N ALA A 439 -6.76 -1.25 -13.99
CA ALA A 439 -6.86 0.01 -13.25
C ALA A 439 -6.54 -0.17 -11.77
N ASN A 440 -7.15 -1.16 -11.12
CA ASN A 440 -6.92 -1.46 -9.70
C ASN A 440 -5.49 -1.95 -9.42
N ALA A 441 -4.90 -2.77 -10.30
CA ALA A 441 -3.49 -3.16 -10.20
C ALA A 441 -2.55 -1.94 -10.34
N GLY A 442 -2.87 -1.02 -11.26
CA GLY A 442 -2.16 0.24 -11.43
C GLY A 442 -2.24 1.14 -10.20
N ILE A 443 -3.41 1.23 -9.55
CA ILE A 443 -3.58 1.96 -8.28
C ILE A 443 -2.74 1.32 -7.17
N ALA A 444 -2.77 -0.01 -7.05
CA ALA A 444 -1.92 -0.72 -6.08
C ALA A 444 -0.43 -0.45 -6.34
N ALA A 445 0.00 -0.41 -7.61
CA ALA A 445 1.37 -0.07 -7.98
C ALA A 445 1.73 1.39 -7.63
N ARG A 446 0.82 2.34 -7.83
CA ARG A 446 1.03 3.74 -7.39
C ARG A 446 1.19 3.85 -5.89
N THR A 447 0.46 3.05 -5.11
CA THR A 447 0.64 2.97 -3.65
C THR A 447 2.06 2.53 -3.30
N ILE A 448 2.61 1.51 -3.98
CA ILE A 448 4.01 1.10 -3.78
C ILE A 448 4.95 2.29 -4.02
N TYR A 449 4.76 3.01 -5.12
CA TYR A 449 5.60 4.16 -5.43
C TYR A 449 5.44 5.28 -4.38
N MET A 450 4.21 5.54 -3.95
CA MET A 450 3.90 6.50 -2.88
C MET A 450 4.60 6.14 -1.57
N MET A 451 4.65 4.87 -1.17
CA MET A 451 5.40 4.43 0.01
C MET A 451 6.89 4.76 -0.10
N GLY A 452 7.47 4.70 -1.31
CA GLY A 452 8.84 5.17 -1.56
C GLY A 452 9.00 6.66 -1.33
N ARG A 453 8.04 7.46 -1.81
CA ARG A 453 8.03 8.92 -1.62
C ARG A 453 7.84 9.34 -0.16
N LEU A 454 7.11 8.55 0.62
CA LEU A 454 6.94 8.74 2.06
C LEU A 454 8.13 8.22 2.89
N GLY A 455 9.12 7.57 2.25
CA GLY A 455 10.31 7.03 2.93
C GLY A 455 10.07 5.71 3.67
N LEU A 456 9.00 5.00 3.34
CA LEU A 456 8.59 3.74 3.96
C LEU A 456 8.95 2.51 3.10
N LEU A 457 9.37 2.71 1.85
CA LEU A 457 9.86 1.67 0.96
C LEU A 457 11.39 1.56 1.03
N TRP A 458 11.87 0.34 1.26
CA TRP A 458 13.29 0.03 1.36
C TRP A 458 13.62 -1.09 0.38
N ASN A 459 14.63 -0.87 -0.44
CA ASN A 459 15.16 -1.91 -1.31
C ASN A 459 16.40 -2.54 -0.68
N THR A 460 16.68 -3.77 -1.09
CA THR A 460 17.98 -4.38 -0.77
C THR A 460 19.00 -3.96 -1.83
N SER A 461 20.18 -3.56 -1.36
CA SER A 461 21.33 -3.22 -2.19
C SER A 461 21.69 -4.33 -3.18
N ALA A 462 22.38 -3.98 -4.27
CA ALA A 462 22.69 -4.93 -5.34
C ALA A 462 23.67 -6.03 -4.90
N ASP A 463 24.48 -5.80 -3.86
CA ASP A 463 25.35 -6.74 -3.17
C ASP A 463 24.62 -7.55 -2.08
N GLY A 464 23.41 -7.14 -1.69
CA GLY A 464 22.57 -7.83 -0.72
C GLY A 464 23.03 -7.68 0.73
N CYS A 465 23.81 -6.63 1.01
CA CYS A 465 24.49 -6.42 2.29
C CYS A 465 23.78 -5.42 3.21
N TYR A 466 23.12 -4.42 2.65
CA TYR A 466 22.39 -3.39 3.39
C TYR A 466 21.08 -2.98 2.69
N ARG A 467 20.23 -2.29 3.43
CA ARG A 467 18.97 -1.71 2.93
C ARG A 467 19.18 -0.25 2.54
N GLU A 468 18.60 0.15 1.41
CA GLU A 468 18.61 1.52 0.91
C GLU A 468 17.18 2.04 0.77
N LEU A 469 16.96 3.29 1.16
CA LEU A 469 15.69 3.96 0.90
C LEU A 469 15.48 4.08 -0.60
N ALA A 470 14.25 3.84 -1.05
CA ALA A 470 13.89 3.89 -2.47
C ALA A 470 12.86 5.00 -2.77
N PRO A 471 13.25 6.29 -2.74
CA PRO A 471 12.36 7.38 -3.13
C PRO A 471 11.88 7.29 -4.59
N ILE A 472 12.77 6.81 -5.48
CA ILE A 472 12.40 6.36 -6.83
C ILE A 472 12.35 4.84 -6.77
N TRP A 473 11.18 4.28 -7.03
CA TRP A 473 10.98 2.84 -6.98
C TRP A 473 11.79 2.11 -8.07
N ARG A 474 12.13 0.86 -7.77
CA ARG A 474 12.69 -0.08 -8.74
C ARG A 474 11.64 -1.14 -9.04
N LYS A 475 10.91 -0.95 -10.13
CA LYS A 475 9.78 -1.80 -10.53
C LYS A 475 10.18 -3.28 -10.69
N ASP A 476 11.43 -3.55 -11.07
CA ASP A 476 11.97 -4.92 -11.18
C ASP A 476 12.06 -5.69 -9.85
N ARG A 477 11.79 -5.02 -8.71
CA ARG A 477 11.77 -5.62 -7.38
C ARG A 477 10.38 -5.99 -6.89
N PHE A 478 9.32 -5.72 -7.64
CA PHE A 478 7.95 -5.93 -7.18
C PHE A 478 7.15 -6.79 -8.15
N LYS A 479 6.39 -7.72 -7.56
CA LYS A 479 5.33 -8.47 -8.24
C LYS A 479 4.05 -8.41 -7.43
N LEU A 480 2.93 -8.38 -8.14
CA LEU A 480 1.60 -8.41 -7.53
C LEU A 480 0.93 -9.75 -7.82
N GLN A 481 0.27 -10.30 -6.82
CA GLN A 481 -0.65 -11.40 -6.98
C GLN A 481 -2.02 -10.94 -6.50
N MET A 482 -3.02 -11.07 -7.35
CA MET A 482 -4.40 -10.75 -6.96
C MET A 482 -4.96 -11.88 -6.08
N MET A 483 -5.40 -11.53 -4.87
CA MET A 483 -5.97 -12.44 -3.88
C MET A 483 -7.51 -12.43 -3.95
N ARG A 484 -8.11 -11.26 -4.14
CA ARG A 484 -9.56 -11.05 -4.26
C ARG A 484 -9.87 -10.03 -5.37
N PRO A 485 -11.06 -10.09 -6.01
CA PRO A 485 -12.22 -10.95 -5.69
C PRO A 485 -12.07 -12.41 -6.14
N ALA A 486 -11.19 -12.70 -7.10
CA ALA A 486 -10.89 -14.05 -7.56
C ALA A 486 -9.39 -14.33 -7.45
N ARG A 487 -8.98 -15.30 -6.63
CA ARG A 487 -7.55 -15.63 -6.46
C ARG A 487 -6.89 -15.90 -7.81
N SER A 488 -5.77 -15.22 -8.05
CA SER A 488 -4.89 -15.47 -9.18
C SER A 488 -3.70 -16.32 -8.74
N THR A 489 -3.32 -17.28 -9.57
CA THR A 489 -2.07 -18.03 -9.45
C THR A 489 -0.92 -17.37 -10.21
N ALA A 490 -1.23 -16.37 -11.06
CA ALA A 490 -0.25 -15.61 -11.81
C ALA A 490 0.45 -14.57 -10.93
N CYS A 491 1.76 -14.44 -11.12
CA CYS A 491 2.62 -13.50 -10.42
C CYS A 491 2.95 -12.38 -11.40
N LEU A 492 2.36 -11.20 -11.19
CA LEU A 492 2.33 -10.14 -12.19
C LEU A 492 3.46 -9.13 -11.94
N PRO A 493 4.44 -9.01 -12.85
CA PRO A 493 5.30 -7.83 -12.88
C PRO A 493 4.46 -6.59 -13.12
N ILE A 494 4.92 -5.46 -12.56
CA ILE A 494 4.25 -4.17 -12.75
C ILE A 494 4.22 -3.83 -14.24
N GLY A 495 3.02 -3.60 -14.77
CA GLY A 495 2.78 -3.16 -16.15
C GLY A 495 2.62 -4.25 -17.19
N ARG A 496 2.47 -5.52 -16.79
CA ARG A 496 2.16 -6.63 -17.70
C ARG A 496 0.76 -6.46 -18.32
N GLU A 497 0.67 -6.63 -19.64
CA GLU A 497 -0.54 -6.45 -20.45
C GLU A 497 -1.78 -7.15 -19.86
N GLY A 498 -2.84 -6.38 -19.62
CA GLY A 498 -4.08 -6.86 -19.00
C GLY A 498 -4.74 -8.03 -19.72
N LEU A 499 -4.72 -8.03 -21.07
CA LEU A 499 -5.30 -9.12 -21.89
C LEU A 499 -4.74 -10.51 -21.55
N LEU A 500 -3.55 -10.60 -20.96
CA LEU A 500 -2.91 -11.86 -20.60
C LEU A 500 -3.44 -12.46 -19.29
N TRP A 501 -4.07 -11.66 -18.41
CA TRP A 501 -4.34 -12.10 -17.03
C TRP A 501 -5.62 -11.57 -16.38
N THR A 502 -6.27 -10.52 -16.90
CA THR A 502 -7.48 -9.92 -16.28
C THR A 502 -8.76 -10.71 -16.56
N GLY A 503 -8.73 -11.66 -17.50
CA GLY A 503 -9.88 -12.48 -17.88
C GLY A 503 -10.55 -13.19 -16.69
N GLY A 504 -11.83 -12.90 -16.46
CA GLY A 504 -12.63 -13.52 -15.39
C GLY A 504 -12.21 -13.12 -13.97
N LYS A 505 -11.43 -12.04 -13.82
CA LYS A 505 -10.90 -11.58 -12.53
C LYS A 505 -11.70 -10.48 -11.85
N HIS A 506 -12.68 -9.90 -12.54
CA HIS A 506 -13.63 -8.95 -11.98
C HIS A 506 -15.01 -9.59 -11.82
N ASP A 507 -15.58 -9.44 -10.63
CA ASP A 507 -17.00 -9.72 -10.36
C ASP A 507 -17.72 -8.36 -10.29
N PRO A 508 -18.69 -8.06 -11.18
CA PRO A 508 -19.41 -6.78 -11.19
C PRO A 508 -20.15 -6.44 -9.89
N ARG A 509 -20.27 -7.38 -8.95
CA ARG A 509 -20.87 -7.15 -7.61
C ARG A 509 -19.83 -6.84 -6.54
N LYS A 510 -18.53 -6.93 -6.87
CA LYS A 510 -17.40 -6.74 -5.96
C LYS A 510 -16.41 -5.78 -6.60
N ASP A 511 -16.44 -4.55 -6.12
CA ASP A 511 -15.59 -3.49 -6.67
C ASP A 511 -14.27 -3.32 -5.93
N ASN A 512 -14.05 -4.10 -4.85
CA ASN A 512 -12.85 -4.08 -4.04
C ASN A 512 -11.89 -5.21 -4.42
N PHE A 513 -10.60 -4.91 -4.47
CA PHE A 513 -9.53 -5.84 -4.81
C PHE A 513 -8.51 -5.93 -3.67
N MET A 514 -7.81 -7.05 -3.61
CA MET A 514 -6.74 -7.27 -2.65
C MET A 514 -5.56 -7.91 -3.35
N TRP A 515 -4.37 -7.36 -3.10
CA TRP A 515 -3.13 -7.68 -3.78
C TRP A 515 -2.07 -8.07 -2.76
N MET A 516 -1.47 -9.24 -2.95
CA MET A 516 -0.23 -9.58 -2.26
C MET A 516 0.93 -8.97 -3.05
N MET A 517 1.73 -8.14 -2.38
CA MET A 517 2.98 -7.64 -2.96
C MET A 517 4.14 -8.53 -2.53
N PHE A 518 4.81 -9.08 -3.55
CA PHE A 518 6.05 -9.81 -3.42
C PHE A 518 7.22 -8.87 -3.72
N GLU A 519 8.14 -8.74 -2.76
CA GLU A 519 9.36 -7.95 -2.91
C GLU A 519 10.55 -8.87 -3.19
N LYS A 520 11.36 -8.57 -4.19
CA LYS A 520 12.60 -9.29 -4.46
C LYS A 520 13.67 -8.87 -3.47
N LYS A 521 14.06 -9.79 -2.60
CA LYS A 521 15.20 -9.65 -1.68
C LYS A 521 16.45 -10.26 -2.31
N ASP A 522 17.52 -9.47 -2.38
CA ASP A 522 18.86 -9.96 -2.66
C ASP A 522 19.63 -9.98 -1.34
N CYS A 523 20.29 -11.08 -1.03
CA CYS A 523 20.85 -11.31 0.30
C CYS A 523 22.23 -11.92 0.21
N CYS A 524 23.15 -11.40 1.02
CA CYS A 524 24.47 -11.98 1.17
C CYS A 524 24.53 -12.86 2.42
N VAL A 525 24.39 -14.17 2.23
CA VAL A 525 24.39 -15.13 3.35
C VAL A 525 25.82 -15.55 3.64
N SER A 526 26.37 -15.10 4.77
CA SER A 526 27.64 -15.59 5.29
C SER A 526 27.42 -16.82 6.15
N TYR A 527 28.00 -17.96 5.76
CA TYR A 527 28.10 -19.11 6.66
C TYR A 527 29.30 -18.92 7.58
N SER A 528 29.07 -18.43 8.80
CA SER A 528 30.00 -18.70 9.90
C SER A 528 29.76 -20.14 10.31
N GLY A 529 30.63 -21.07 9.89
CA GLY A 529 30.58 -22.43 10.43
C GLY A 529 30.64 -22.34 11.96
N SER A 530 29.72 -23.02 12.65
CA SER A 530 29.97 -23.37 14.05
C SER A 530 31.35 -24.01 14.11
N PRO A 531 32.22 -23.64 15.06
CA PRO A 531 33.37 -24.48 15.33
C PRO A 531 32.80 -25.82 15.78
N LEU A 532 33.09 -26.86 14.99
CA LEU A 532 32.83 -28.25 15.33
C LEU A 532 33.41 -28.60 16.70
#